data_AF-A0A9J2Q7N8-F1
#
_entry.id   AF-A0A9J2Q7N8-F1
#
_cell.length_a   1.000
_cell.length_b   1.000
_cell.length_c   1.000
_cell.angle_alpha   90.00
_cell.angle_beta   90.00
_cell.angle_gamma   90.00
#
_symmetry.space_group_name_H-M   'P 1'
#
loop_
_entity.id
_entity.type
_entity.pdbx_description
1 polymer ?
#
loop_
_entity_poly.entity_id
_entity_poly.type
_entity_poly.pdbx_seq_one_letter_code
_entity_poly.pdbx_strand_id
1 'polypeptide(L)'
;MQNISRQQQSGMKSLYAYLFEDYQKELRPVINDSTTTTVTLKFWLKQLLKWDPLKFGGLRRIHVPSNKIWKPDILVYNNANMNVEENELETNAILEYNGSVILFRSMITDITCNLNLRDFPFDQQICFLIFASWSMDGSKVQLQPTNDTNNLELYIRNTEWTLMDFAYKIYKKRYDCCPQPFYDITYFLVLKRSPSYYIFR
;
A
#
# COMPACT_ATOMS: atom_id res chain seq x y z
N MET A 1 -10.03 -1.93 39.27
CA MET A 1 -9.81 -2.02 37.81
C MET A 1 -10.40 -0.86 36.98
N GLN A 2 -11.12 0.12 37.57
CA GLN A 2 -11.78 1.22 36.81
C GLN A 2 -10.94 2.51 36.62
N ASN A 3 -9.84 2.72 37.37
CA ASN A 3 -9.05 3.97 37.28
C ASN A 3 -8.06 4.00 36.10
N ILE A 4 -7.55 2.84 35.66
CA ILE A 4 -6.57 2.76 34.57
C ILE A 4 -7.21 3.14 33.23
N SER A 5 -8.46 2.72 32.98
CA SER A 5 -9.17 3.01 31.73
C SER A 5 -9.52 4.50 31.58
N ARG A 6 -9.93 5.19 32.64
CA ARG A 6 -10.25 6.63 32.60
C ARG A 6 -9.01 7.49 32.35
N GLN A 7 -7.87 7.13 32.94
CA GLN A 7 -6.61 7.86 32.75
C GLN A 7 -6.05 7.69 31.32
N GLN A 8 -6.13 6.48 30.77
CA GLN A 8 -5.78 6.23 29.36
C GLN A 8 -6.72 6.95 28.38
N GLN A 9 -8.02 6.98 28.67
CA GLN A 9 -8.99 7.66 27.81
C GLN A 9 -8.81 9.19 27.80
N SER A 10 -8.46 9.77 28.96
CA SER A 10 -8.08 11.18 29.08
C SER A 10 -6.78 11.48 28.30
N GLY A 11 -5.75 10.64 28.46
CA GLY A 11 -4.48 10.77 27.74
C GLY A 11 -4.62 10.61 26.21
N MET A 12 -5.52 9.76 25.75
CA MET A 12 -5.79 9.58 24.32
C MET A 12 -6.46 10.81 23.72
N LYS A 13 -7.41 11.42 24.42
CA LYS A 13 -8.08 12.64 23.97
C LYS A 13 -7.10 13.82 23.90
N SER A 14 -6.24 13.99 24.89
CA SER A 14 -5.22 15.06 24.89
C SER A 14 -4.16 14.84 23.81
N LEU A 15 -3.71 13.59 23.60
CA LEU A 15 -2.78 13.26 22.52
C LEU A 15 -3.39 13.53 21.15
N TYR A 16 -4.66 13.15 20.94
CA TYR A 16 -5.32 13.37 19.66
C TYR A 16 -5.45 14.86 19.35
N ALA A 17 -5.82 15.69 20.33
CA ALA A 17 -5.86 17.14 20.16
C ALA A 17 -4.48 17.69 19.81
N TYR A 18 -3.44 17.28 20.56
CA TYR A 18 -2.05 17.70 20.33
C TYR A 18 -1.50 17.35 18.94
N LEU A 19 -1.77 16.13 18.45
CA LEU A 19 -1.24 15.67 17.16
C LEU A 19 -1.90 16.36 15.96
N PHE A 20 -3.16 16.76 16.08
CA PHE A 20 -3.98 17.20 14.94
C PHE A 20 -4.43 18.67 15.00
N GLU A 21 -3.93 19.47 15.94
CA GLU A 21 -4.28 20.89 16.09
C GLU A 21 -3.96 21.69 14.81
N ASP A 22 -2.74 21.56 14.28
CA ASP A 22 -2.25 22.28 13.09
C ASP A 22 -1.83 21.34 11.94
N TYR A 23 -2.24 20.07 12.00
CA TYR A 23 -1.83 19.08 11.01
C TYR A 23 -2.61 19.24 9.70
N GLN A 24 -1.93 19.61 8.63
CA GLN A 24 -2.48 19.66 7.27
C GLN A 24 -2.20 18.36 6.52
N LYS A 25 -3.24 17.53 6.36
CA LYS A 25 -3.12 16.20 5.74
C LYS A 25 -2.88 16.24 4.23
N GLU A 26 -3.09 17.38 3.60
CA GLU A 26 -2.86 17.60 2.17
C GLU A 26 -1.37 17.78 1.88
N LEU A 27 -0.57 18.14 2.89
CA LEU A 27 0.87 18.35 2.77
C LEU A 27 1.64 17.07 3.12
N ARG A 28 2.72 16.82 2.36
CA ARG A 28 3.60 15.67 2.58
C ARG A 28 4.32 15.80 3.93
N PRO A 29 4.37 14.73 4.75
CA PRO A 29 4.84 14.81 6.13
C PRO A 29 6.37 14.72 6.20
N VAL A 30 7.05 15.74 5.70
CA VAL A 30 8.50 15.90 5.78
C VAL A 30 8.87 17.27 6.31
N ILE A 31 9.98 17.36 7.02
CA ILE A 31 10.49 18.65 7.54
C ILE A 31 11.08 19.48 6.39
N ASN A 32 11.82 18.83 5.50
CA ASN A 32 12.43 19.46 4.33
C ASN A 32 11.85 18.82 3.06
N ASP A 33 11.45 19.65 2.11
CA ASP A 33 10.85 19.20 0.85
C ASP A 33 11.84 18.40 -0.03
N SER A 34 13.15 18.54 0.20
CA SER A 34 14.17 17.71 -0.46
C SER A 34 14.20 16.26 0.05
N THR A 35 13.65 15.98 1.23
CA THR A 35 13.66 14.63 1.82
C THR A 35 12.62 13.76 1.14
N THR A 36 12.98 12.55 0.71
CA THR A 36 12.05 11.58 0.11
C THR A 36 11.22 10.86 1.17
N THR A 37 9.94 10.63 0.90
CA THR A 37 9.07 9.78 1.73
C THR A 37 9.14 8.33 1.24
N THR A 38 9.64 7.44 2.08
CA THR A 38 9.67 6.01 1.78
C THR A 38 8.37 5.34 2.20
N VAL A 39 7.78 4.55 1.29
CA VAL A 39 6.54 3.80 1.51
C VAL A 39 6.82 2.33 1.21
N THR A 40 6.62 1.47 2.20
CA THR A 40 6.84 0.03 2.03
C THR A 40 5.56 -0.67 1.58
N LEU A 41 5.62 -1.63 0.66
CA LEU A 41 4.51 -2.44 0.12
C LEU A 41 4.08 -3.57 1.05
N LYS A 42 3.66 -3.10 2.20
CA LYS A 42 2.81 -3.59 3.27
C LYS A 42 2.64 -2.24 3.91
N PHE A 43 1.56 -1.51 3.59
CA PHE A 43 1.55 -0.04 3.55
C PHE A 43 2.05 0.63 4.84
N TRP A 44 3.36 0.85 4.93
CA TRP A 44 4.01 1.44 6.09
C TRP A 44 4.76 2.67 5.61
N LEU A 45 4.63 3.75 6.37
CA LEU A 45 5.27 5.03 6.04
C LEU A 45 5.71 5.75 7.32
N LYS A 46 6.54 6.77 7.16
CA LYS A 46 6.97 7.66 8.24
C LYS A 46 6.25 9.01 8.15
N GLN A 47 5.75 9.47 9.30
CA GLN A 47 5.08 10.75 9.51
C GLN A 47 5.88 11.64 10.47
N LEU A 48 5.50 12.92 10.51
CA LEU A 48 5.95 13.90 11.51
C LEU A 48 5.22 13.78 12.86
N LEU A 49 4.10 13.04 12.89
CA LEU A 49 3.27 12.84 14.08
C LEU A 49 4.00 11.96 15.11
N LYS A 50 4.75 12.59 16.01
CA LYS A 50 5.53 11.94 17.07
C LYS A 50 5.14 12.49 18.43
N TRP A 51 5.21 11.65 19.47
CA TRP A 51 4.97 12.11 20.84
C TRP A 51 5.83 11.33 21.83
N ASP A 52 5.99 11.91 23.02
CA ASP A 52 6.62 11.25 24.16
C ASP A 52 5.57 10.47 24.95
N PRO A 53 5.64 9.13 25.00
CA PRO A 53 4.68 8.31 25.75
C PRO A 53 4.54 8.73 27.22
N LEU A 54 5.60 9.26 27.85
CA LEU A 54 5.58 9.66 29.26
C LEU A 54 4.61 10.82 29.51
N LYS A 55 4.41 11.71 28.53
CA LYS A 55 3.48 12.85 28.62
C LYS A 55 2.01 12.45 28.44
N PHE A 56 1.75 11.29 27.85
CA PHE A 56 0.41 10.85 27.46
C PHE A 56 0.06 9.48 28.06
N GLY A 57 0.37 9.28 29.34
CA GLY A 57 -0.06 8.09 30.10
C GLY A 57 0.54 6.78 29.60
N GLY A 58 1.74 6.82 29.01
CA GLY A 58 2.45 5.65 28.49
C GLY A 58 1.94 5.16 27.13
N LEU A 59 1.05 5.89 26.46
CA LEU A 59 0.53 5.51 25.14
C LEU A 59 1.66 5.46 24.11
N ARG A 60 1.85 4.31 23.46
CA ARG A 60 2.87 4.13 22.41
C ARG A 60 2.29 3.96 21.02
N ARG A 61 1.00 3.61 20.93
CA ARG A 61 0.28 3.32 19.70
C ARG A 61 -1.16 3.79 19.83
N ILE A 62 -1.69 4.39 18.78
CA ILE A 62 -3.10 4.81 18.70
C ILE A 62 -3.70 4.42 17.36
N HIS A 63 -5.01 4.20 17.34
CA HIS A 63 -5.77 4.04 16.11
C HIS A 63 -6.32 5.41 15.70
N VAL A 64 -6.12 5.78 14.44
CA VAL A 64 -6.60 7.04 13.88
C VAL A 64 -7.34 6.77 12.56
N PRO A 65 -8.43 7.49 12.26
CA PRO A 65 -9.02 7.44 10.93
C PRO A 65 -7.98 7.78 9.85
N SER A 66 -7.82 6.93 8.83
CA SER A 66 -6.83 7.12 7.77
C SER A 66 -7.05 8.43 6.99
N ASN A 67 -8.27 8.95 6.97
CA ASN A 67 -8.64 10.21 6.32
C ASN A 67 -8.20 11.48 7.08
N LYS A 68 -7.65 11.34 8.29
CA LYS A 68 -7.09 12.42 9.11
C LYS A 68 -5.58 12.58 8.96
N ILE A 69 -4.92 11.60 8.35
CA ILE A 69 -3.48 11.61 8.11
C ILE A 69 -3.18 11.72 6.61
N TRP A 70 -2.05 12.33 6.28
CA TRP A 70 -1.52 12.28 4.91
C TRP A 70 -1.21 10.84 4.52
N LYS A 71 -1.52 10.49 3.28
CA LYS A 71 -1.20 9.20 2.68
C LYS A 71 -0.82 9.39 1.20
N PRO A 72 0.09 8.57 0.67
CA PRO A 72 0.48 8.65 -0.74
C PRO A 72 -0.65 8.15 -1.64
N ASP A 73 -0.70 8.67 -2.86
CA ASP A 73 -1.63 8.32 -3.94
C ASP A 73 -1.11 7.13 -4.77
N ILE A 74 -0.95 5.98 -4.11
CA ILE A 74 -0.46 4.77 -4.77
C ILE A 74 -1.60 4.08 -5.52
N LEU A 75 -1.42 3.90 -6.84
CA LEU A 75 -2.40 3.29 -7.75
C LEU A 75 -1.80 2.12 -8.53
N VAL A 76 -2.68 1.28 -9.08
CA VAL A 76 -2.34 0.26 -10.08
C VAL A 76 -2.47 0.86 -11.48
N TYR A 77 -1.34 1.12 -12.15
CA TYR A 77 -1.30 1.87 -13.41
C TYR A 77 -1.94 1.14 -14.58
N ASN A 78 -1.83 -0.19 -14.62
CA ASN A 78 -2.44 -1.02 -15.65
C ASN A 78 -3.81 -1.58 -15.23
N ASN A 79 -4.53 -0.84 -14.37
CA ASN A 79 -5.90 -1.15 -14.03
C ASN A 79 -6.81 -0.93 -15.25
N ALA A 80 -7.64 -1.92 -15.58
CA ALA A 80 -8.46 -1.91 -16.78
C ALA A 80 -9.75 -1.07 -16.67
N ASN A 81 -10.23 -0.82 -15.45
CA ASN A 81 -11.55 -0.25 -15.19
C ASN A 81 -11.52 1.07 -14.38
N MET A 82 -10.35 1.53 -13.91
CA MET A 82 -10.10 2.76 -13.15
C MET A 82 -11.12 3.17 -12.05
N ASN A 83 -11.98 2.25 -11.60
CA ASN A 83 -12.95 2.47 -10.52
C ASN A 83 -12.27 2.29 -9.15
N VAL A 84 -11.25 3.10 -8.88
CA VAL A 84 -10.41 2.96 -7.67
C VAL A 84 -11.23 3.22 -6.40
N GLU A 85 -12.08 4.24 -6.39
CA GLU A 85 -12.84 4.64 -5.19
C GLU A 85 -13.83 3.57 -4.70
N GLU A 86 -14.45 2.82 -5.63
CA GLU A 86 -15.40 1.77 -5.28
C GLU A 86 -14.72 0.47 -4.85
N ASN A 87 -13.52 0.22 -5.38
CA ASN A 87 -12.82 -1.05 -5.21
C ASN A 87 -11.73 -1.03 -4.13
N GLU A 88 -11.43 0.14 -3.56
CA GLU A 88 -10.47 0.29 -2.47
C GLU A 88 -11.18 0.63 -1.15
N LEU A 89 -10.95 -0.21 -0.14
CA LEU A 89 -11.37 0.03 1.24
C LEU A 89 -10.15 0.35 2.10
N GLU A 90 -10.20 1.51 2.75
CA GLU A 90 -9.25 1.90 3.78
C GLU A 90 -9.89 1.83 5.17
N THR A 91 -9.20 1.23 6.13
CA THR A 91 -9.63 1.22 7.53
C THR A 91 -8.81 2.22 8.36
N ASN A 92 -9.04 2.24 9.67
CA ASN A 92 -8.23 3.06 10.58
C ASN A 92 -6.75 2.66 10.49
N ALA A 93 -5.88 3.66 10.52
CA ALA A 93 -4.44 3.48 10.58
C ALA A 93 -3.97 3.27 12.02
N ILE A 94 -2.82 2.62 12.18
CA ILE A 94 -2.09 2.59 13.45
C ILE A 94 -0.95 3.59 13.35
N LEU A 95 -0.93 4.55 14.27
CA LEU A 95 0.17 5.48 14.43
C LEU A 95 0.97 5.10 15.68
N GLU A 96 2.30 5.02 15.54
CA GLU A 96 3.24 4.78 16.63
C GLU A 96 3.91 6.07 17.11
N TYR A 97 4.33 6.11 18.37
CA TYR A 97 4.95 7.28 19.01
C TYR A 97 6.18 7.84 18.28
N ASN A 98 6.88 6.99 17.53
CA ASN A 98 8.06 7.32 16.74
C ASN A 98 7.73 7.86 15.33
N GLY A 99 6.45 8.03 15.00
CA GLY A 99 5.95 8.51 13.72
C GLY A 99 5.81 7.43 12.64
N SER A 100 6.00 6.15 12.95
CA SER A 100 5.61 5.07 12.03
C SER A 100 4.10 5.03 11.89
N VAL A 101 3.63 4.89 10.66
CA VAL A 101 2.22 4.63 10.36
C VAL A 101 2.10 3.31 9.63
N ILE A 102 1.12 2.54 10.06
CA ILE A 102 0.65 1.33 9.38
C ILE A 102 -0.73 1.67 8.80
N LEU A 103 -0.82 1.65 7.48
CA LEU A 103 -2.07 1.75 6.74
C LEU A 103 -2.57 0.35 6.40
N PHE A 104 -3.88 0.17 6.50
CA PHE A 104 -4.56 -1.06 6.09
C PHE A 104 -5.46 -0.74 4.93
N ARG A 105 -5.14 -1.32 3.77
CA ARG A 105 -5.87 -1.15 2.52
C ARG A 105 -6.24 -2.53 1.98
N SER A 106 -7.49 -2.67 1.54
CA SER A 106 -7.98 -3.80 0.79
C SER A 106 -8.42 -3.30 -0.57
N MET A 107 -8.02 -3.96 -1.65
CA MET A 107 -8.31 -3.52 -3.01
C MET A 107 -8.71 -4.70 -3.89
N ILE A 108 -9.75 -4.50 -4.69
CA ILE A 108 -10.08 -5.33 -5.85
C ILE A 108 -9.56 -4.59 -7.07
N THR A 109 -8.85 -5.26 -7.98
CA THR A 109 -8.32 -4.60 -9.18
C THR A 109 -8.43 -5.51 -10.39
N ASP A 110 -9.03 -4.98 -11.44
CA ASP A 110 -8.98 -5.57 -12.77
C ASP A 110 -7.73 -5.05 -13.47
N ILE A 111 -6.94 -5.94 -14.06
CA ILE A 111 -5.74 -5.55 -14.79
C ILE A 111 -5.83 -5.92 -16.26
N THR A 112 -5.24 -5.09 -17.11
CA THR A 112 -4.98 -5.46 -18.49
C THR A 112 -3.78 -6.42 -18.52
N CYS A 113 -4.02 -7.65 -18.96
CA CYS A 113 -3.00 -8.67 -19.19
C CYS A 113 -3.06 -9.15 -20.64
N ASN A 114 -1.91 -9.15 -21.32
CA ASN A 114 -1.81 -9.63 -22.70
C ASN A 114 -1.61 -11.14 -22.73
N LEU A 115 -2.66 -11.88 -23.10
CA LEU A 115 -2.65 -13.35 -23.09
C LEU A 115 -2.07 -13.91 -24.40
N ASN A 116 -1.19 -14.89 -24.29
CA ASN A 116 -0.71 -15.67 -25.42
C ASN A 116 -1.44 -17.02 -25.47
N LEU A 117 -2.35 -17.18 -26.43
CA LEU A 117 -3.22 -18.36 -26.54
C LEU A 117 -2.71 -19.44 -27.51
N ARG A 118 -1.43 -19.37 -27.92
CA ARG A 118 -0.85 -20.33 -28.89
C ARG A 118 -1.02 -21.79 -28.48
N ASP A 119 -0.84 -22.08 -27.19
CA ASP A 119 -0.83 -23.43 -26.64
C ASP A 119 -2.10 -23.75 -25.82
N PHE A 120 -3.18 -22.99 -26.02
CA PHE A 120 -4.44 -23.19 -25.31
C PHE A 120 -4.96 -24.64 -25.46
N PRO A 121 -5.45 -25.32 -24.39
CA PRO A 121 -5.62 -24.86 -23.00
C PRO A 121 -4.44 -25.20 -22.07
N PHE A 122 -3.28 -25.56 -22.61
CA PHE A 122 -2.05 -25.90 -21.85
C PHE A 122 -1.14 -24.68 -21.67
N ASP A 123 -1.71 -23.48 -21.81
CA ASP A 123 -1.01 -22.21 -21.85
C ASP A 123 -0.49 -21.76 -20.47
N GLN A 124 0.61 -21.01 -20.52
CA GLN A 124 1.14 -20.27 -19.39
C GLN A 124 1.09 -18.77 -19.72
N GLN A 125 0.59 -17.99 -18.77
CA GLN A 125 0.39 -16.56 -18.90
C GLN A 125 1.27 -15.80 -17.90
N ILE A 126 1.80 -14.67 -18.34
CA ILE A 126 2.56 -13.75 -17.48
C ILE A 126 1.77 -12.45 -17.41
N CYS A 127 1.12 -12.23 -16.28
CA CYS A 127 0.42 -10.98 -15.99
C CYS A 127 1.23 -10.15 -15.01
N PHE A 128 0.99 -8.83 -14.96
CA PHE A 128 1.71 -7.96 -14.05
C PHE A 128 0.82 -6.88 -13.44
N LEU A 129 1.23 -6.36 -12.28
CA LEU A 129 0.60 -5.27 -11.54
C LEU A 129 1.62 -4.16 -11.36
N ILE A 130 1.33 -2.95 -11.81
CA ILE A 130 2.24 -1.81 -11.71
C ILE A 130 1.77 -0.87 -10.59
N PHE A 131 2.43 -0.91 -9.44
CA PHE A 131 2.17 0.03 -8.33
C PHE A 131 3.08 1.25 -8.44
N ALA A 132 2.51 2.45 -8.46
CA ALA A 132 3.27 3.70 -8.40
C ALA A 132 2.43 4.84 -7.79
N SER A 133 3.09 5.92 -7.37
CA SER A 133 2.40 7.18 -7.03
C SER A 133 1.93 7.87 -8.30
N TRP A 134 0.69 8.36 -8.29
CA TRP A 134 0.08 9.02 -9.44
C TRP A 134 0.65 10.42 -9.73
N SER A 135 0.80 11.23 -8.69
CA SER A 135 1.18 12.65 -8.80
C SER A 135 2.61 12.95 -8.35
N MET A 136 3.28 12.04 -7.64
CA MET A 136 4.60 12.28 -7.06
C MET A 136 5.70 11.45 -7.75
N ASP A 137 6.75 12.13 -8.18
CA ASP A 137 7.93 11.49 -8.76
C ASP A 137 8.79 10.78 -7.69
N GLY A 138 9.79 10.01 -8.15
CA GLY A 138 10.64 9.18 -7.31
C GLY A 138 11.53 9.96 -6.32
N SER A 139 11.71 11.27 -6.49
CA SER A 139 12.40 12.13 -5.51
C SER A 139 11.52 12.46 -4.30
N LYS A 140 10.19 12.41 -4.46
CA LYS A 140 9.22 12.75 -3.43
C LYS A 140 8.70 11.51 -2.72
N VAL A 141 8.35 10.47 -3.47
CA VAL A 141 7.83 9.20 -2.93
C VAL A 141 8.60 8.04 -3.54
N GLN A 142 9.14 7.18 -2.67
CA GLN A 142 9.81 5.96 -3.10
C GLN A 142 9.12 4.73 -2.50
N LEU A 143 8.64 3.86 -3.39
CA LEU A 143 8.12 2.56 -3.02
C LEU A 143 9.25 1.58 -2.73
N GLN A 144 9.10 0.78 -1.68
CA GLN A 144 10.02 -0.32 -1.35
C GLN A 144 9.22 -1.61 -1.13
N PRO A 145 9.66 -2.75 -1.69
CA PRO A 145 9.05 -4.04 -1.38
C PRO A 145 9.34 -4.42 0.08
N THR A 146 8.45 -5.19 0.69
CA THR A 146 8.79 -5.87 1.96
C THR A 146 9.82 -6.98 1.72
N ASN A 147 10.61 -7.31 2.74
CA ASN A 147 11.53 -8.46 2.67
C ASN A 147 10.80 -9.80 2.48
N ASP A 148 9.52 -9.86 2.88
CA ASP A 148 8.67 -11.03 2.76
C ASP A 148 7.77 -10.91 1.52
N THR A 149 8.35 -11.02 0.33
CA THR A 149 7.60 -10.89 -0.94
C THR A 149 6.85 -12.16 -1.32
N ASN A 150 7.15 -13.31 -0.71
CA ASN A 150 6.56 -14.60 -1.06
C ASN A 150 5.55 -15.08 -0.02
N ASN A 151 4.99 -14.16 0.78
CA ASN A 151 3.97 -14.50 1.76
C ASN A 151 2.62 -14.78 1.07
N LEU A 152 2.40 -16.05 0.73
CA LEU A 152 1.15 -16.57 0.18
C LEU A 152 0.26 -17.20 1.25
N GLU A 153 0.42 -16.86 2.53
CA GLU A 153 -0.35 -17.46 3.64
C GLU A 153 -1.87 -17.27 3.46
N LEU A 154 -2.28 -16.13 2.90
CA LEU A 154 -3.69 -15.80 2.64
C LEU A 154 -4.12 -16.13 1.21
N TYR A 155 -3.26 -16.74 0.38
CA TYR A 155 -3.60 -17.08 -1.00
C TYR A 155 -4.59 -18.25 -1.05
N ILE A 156 -5.76 -17.99 -1.63
CA ILE A 156 -6.76 -19.01 -1.92
C ILE A 156 -6.49 -19.55 -3.32
N ARG A 157 -6.24 -20.86 -3.43
CA ARG A 157 -5.97 -21.53 -4.71
C ARG A 157 -7.18 -21.44 -5.64
N ASN A 158 -6.93 -21.08 -6.90
CA ASN A 158 -7.94 -21.10 -7.95
C ASN A 158 -7.96 -22.49 -8.65
N THR A 159 -9.14 -22.90 -9.12
CA THR A 159 -9.34 -24.20 -9.77
C THR A 159 -8.91 -24.23 -11.23
N GLU A 160 -9.02 -23.11 -11.93
CA GLU A 160 -8.64 -22.94 -13.34
C GLU A 160 -7.19 -22.50 -13.49
N TRP A 161 -6.68 -21.65 -12.59
CA TRP A 161 -5.34 -21.07 -12.70
C TRP A 161 -4.48 -21.42 -11.50
N THR A 162 -3.30 -21.97 -11.77
CA THR A 162 -2.26 -22.21 -10.76
C THR A 162 -1.22 -21.10 -10.82
N LEU A 163 -0.99 -20.41 -9.70
CA LEU A 163 0.14 -19.49 -9.55
C LEU A 163 1.43 -20.33 -9.45
N MET A 164 2.26 -20.25 -10.48
CA MET A 164 3.51 -21.00 -10.60
C MET A 164 4.69 -20.26 -9.98
N ASP A 165 4.76 -18.95 -10.21
CA ASP A 165 5.87 -18.10 -9.75
C ASP A 165 5.39 -16.66 -9.57
N PHE A 166 6.11 -15.94 -8.70
CA PHE A 166 5.86 -14.56 -8.36
C PHE A 166 7.18 -13.82 -8.19
N ALA A 167 7.34 -12.71 -8.92
CA ALA A 167 8.52 -11.88 -8.85
C ALA A 167 8.15 -10.40 -8.86
N TYR A 168 9.07 -9.54 -8.47
CA TYR A 168 8.89 -8.10 -8.58
C TYR A 168 10.12 -7.43 -9.17
N LYS A 169 9.93 -6.27 -9.77
CA LYS A 169 11.01 -5.40 -10.24
C LYS A 169 10.63 -3.95 -10.07
N ILE A 170 11.61 -3.15 -9.67
CA ILE A 170 11.46 -1.70 -9.56
C ILE A 170 11.86 -1.07 -10.89
N TYR A 171 10.99 -0.26 -11.50
CA TYR A 171 11.32 0.51 -12.68
C TYR A 171 11.37 2.01 -12.38
N LYS A 172 12.22 2.71 -13.13
CA LYS A 172 12.26 4.17 -13.17
C LYS A 172 11.76 4.62 -14.53
N LYS A 173 10.58 5.22 -14.58
CA LYS A 173 9.95 5.70 -15.81
C LYS A 173 10.00 7.22 -15.85
N ARG A 174 10.55 7.76 -16.93
CA ARG A 174 10.49 9.19 -17.21
C ARG A 174 9.33 9.44 -18.16
N TYR A 175 8.47 10.38 -17.80
CA TYR A 175 7.35 10.82 -18.63
C TYR A 175 7.67 12.19 -19.24
N ASP A 176 7.11 12.47 -20.42
CA ASP A 176 7.38 13.72 -21.15
C ASP A 176 6.96 14.97 -20.38
N CYS A 177 5.95 14.85 -19.50
CA CYS A 177 5.50 15.94 -18.65
C CYS A 177 6.58 16.46 -17.69
N CYS A 178 7.52 15.59 -17.32
CA CYS A 178 8.13 15.69 -16.00
C CYS A 178 9.64 15.47 -16.06
N PRO A 179 10.45 16.36 -15.44
CA PRO A 179 11.91 16.26 -15.51
C PRO A 179 12.44 15.07 -14.70
N GLN A 180 11.80 14.76 -13.57
CA GLN A 180 12.19 13.68 -12.67
C GLN A 180 11.47 12.37 -13.04
N PRO A 181 12.15 11.21 -12.89
CA PRO A 181 11.53 9.92 -13.13
C PRO A 181 10.59 9.50 -11.98
N PHE A 182 9.49 8.87 -12.34
CA PHE A 182 8.58 8.18 -11.44
C PHE A 182 9.07 6.76 -11.19
N TYR A 183 8.97 6.30 -9.95
CA TYR A 183 9.38 4.95 -9.57
C TYR A 183 8.14 4.08 -9.43
N ASP A 184 8.14 2.92 -10.10
CA ASP A 184 7.10 1.90 -9.94
C ASP A 184 7.69 0.61 -9.39
N ILE A 185 6.84 -0.17 -8.72
CA ILE A 185 7.11 -1.57 -8.41
C ILE A 185 6.13 -2.40 -9.23
N THR A 186 6.68 -3.16 -10.17
CA THR A 186 5.92 -4.07 -11.01
C THR A 186 6.03 -5.49 -10.47
N TYR A 187 4.92 -6.08 -10.08
CA TYR A 187 4.83 -7.50 -9.72
C TYR A 187 4.44 -8.33 -10.93
N PHE A 188 5.12 -9.45 -11.15
CA PHE A 188 4.87 -10.40 -12.21
C PHE A 188 4.29 -11.67 -11.61
N LEU A 189 3.17 -12.12 -12.19
CA LEU A 189 2.43 -13.32 -11.84
C LEU A 189 2.56 -14.31 -12.98
N VAL A 190 3.17 -15.47 -12.72
CA VAL A 190 3.23 -16.56 -13.69
C VAL A 190 2.08 -17.52 -13.39
N LEU A 191 1.10 -17.56 -14.28
CA LEU A 191 -0.13 -18.33 -14.12
C LEU A 191 -0.18 -19.47 -15.15
N LYS A 192 -0.45 -20.69 -14.70
CA LYS A 192 -0.66 -21.86 -15.57
C LYS A 192 -2.12 -22.26 -15.57
N ARG A 193 -2.72 -22.43 -16.75
CA ARG A 193 -4.10 -22.90 -16.88
C ARG A 193 -4.20 -24.40 -16.59
N SER A 194 -5.27 -24.79 -15.93
CA SER A 194 -5.72 -26.16 -15.75
C SER A 194 -6.54 -26.56 -16.97
N PRO A 195 -6.08 -27.53 -17.78
CA PRO A 195 -6.75 -27.88 -19.03
C PRO A 195 -7.98 -28.79 -18.82
N SER A 196 -8.20 -29.30 -17.61
CA SER A 196 -9.18 -30.35 -17.31
C SER A 196 -10.59 -30.02 -17.77
N TYR A 197 -11.04 -28.77 -17.61
CA TYR A 197 -12.37 -28.35 -18.04
C TYR A 197 -12.53 -28.34 -19.57
N TYR A 198 -11.45 -28.12 -20.31
CA TYR A 198 -11.47 -28.00 -21.78
C TYR A 198 -11.26 -29.34 -22.48
N ILE A 199 -10.64 -30.32 -21.81
CA ILE A 199 -10.37 -31.65 -22.37
C ILE A 199 -11.54 -32.62 -22.11
N PHE A 200 -12.12 -32.60 -20.92
CA PHE A 200 -13.09 -33.62 -20.47
C PHE A 200 -14.56 -33.17 -20.58
N ARG A 201 -14.85 -32.27 -21.51
CA ARG A 201 -16.20 -31.73 -21.76
C ARG A 201 -16.75 -32.17 -23.10
#